data_AF-A0A2A2EUF7-F1
#
_entry.id   AF-A0A2A2EUF7-F1
#
_cell.length_a   1.000
_cell.length_b   1.000
_cell.length_c   1.000
_cell.angle_alpha   90.00
_cell.angle_beta   90.00
_cell.angle_gamma   90.00
#
_symmetry.space_group_name_H-M   'P 1'
#
loop_
_entity.id
_entity.type
_entity.pdbx_description
1 polymer ?
#
loop_
_entity_poly.entity_id
_entity_poly.type
_entity_poly.pdbx_seq_one_letter_code
_entity_poly.pdbx_strand_id
1 'polypeptide(L)' 'MMHYGMHTGGVIWMLIVGALLVIPFWKLTTRTGYPGPLALLILIPLVNLGFIYFLAFSEWPVDRRD' A
#
# COMPACT_ATOMS: atom_id res chain seq x y z
N MET A 1 -24.01 28.83 9.26
CA MET A 1 -23.99 28.11 7.96
C MET A 1 -22.60 27.51 7.76
N MET A 2 -22.34 26.31 8.29
CA MET A 2 -21.05 25.63 8.12
C MET A 2 -21.27 24.13 8.01
N HIS A 3 -21.88 23.66 6.92
CA HIS A 3 -22.08 22.21 6.72
C HIS A 3 -21.85 21.69 5.30
N TYR A 4 -21.43 22.53 4.35
CA TYR A 4 -21.25 22.10 2.94
C TYR A 4 -19.79 21.85 2.52
N GLY A 5 -18.80 22.18 3.37
CA GLY A 5 -17.37 22.00 3.07
C GLY A 5 -16.73 20.71 3.62
N MET A 6 -17.40 19.99 4.52
CA MET A 6 -16.81 18.84 5.22
C MET A 6 -16.73 17.56 4.38
N HIS A 7 -17.62 17.39 3.40
CA HIS A 7 -17.69 16.15 2.61
C HIS A 7 -16.64 16.09 1.48
N THR A 8 -16.46 17.18 0.73
CA THR A 8 -15.50 17.19 -0.39
C THR A 8 -14.05 17.19 0.11
N GLY A 9 -13.75 17.95 1.16
CA GLY A 9 -12.42 17.97 1.78
C GLY A 9 -12.04 16.61 2.40
N GLY A 10 -13.00 15.94 3.04
CA GLY A 10 -12.79 14.62 3.62
C GLY A 10 -12.44 13.55 2.59
N VAL A 11 -13.15 13.51 1.46
CA VAL A 11 -12.88 12.52 0.39
C VAL A 11 -11.51 12.76 -0.26
N ILE A 12 -11.16 14.01 -0.56
CA ILE A 12 -9.82 14.34 -1.11
C ILE A 12 -8.73 13.93 -0.13
N TRP A 13 -8.91 14.22 1.16
CA TRP A 13 -7.95 13.84 2.20
C TRP A 13 -7.80 12.32 2.31
N MET A 14 -8.90 11.57 2.23
CA MET A 14 -8.88 10.11 2.27
C MET A 14 -8.13 9.50 1.09
N LEU A 15 -8.27 10.08 -0.12
CA LEU A 15 -7.52 9.66 -1.29
C LEU A 15 -6.02 9.97 -1.17
N ILE A 16 -5.66 11.14 -0.63
CA ILE A 16 -4.25 11.51 -0.41
C ILE A 16 -3.60 10.52 0.58
N VAL A 17 -4.24 10.27 1.72
CA VAL A 17 -3.74 9.32 2.72
C VAL A 17 -3.65 7.91 2.14
N GLY A 18 -4.67 7.47 1.39
CA GLY A 18 -4.66 6.18 0.70
C GLY A 18 -3.49 6.06 -0.30
N ALA A 19 -3.23 7.10 -1.10
CA ALA A 19 -2.10 7.13 -2.02
C ALA A 19 -0.75 7.11 -1.29
N LEU A 20 -0.61 7.87 -0.21
CA LEU A 20 0.59 7.87 0.63
C LEU A 20 0.91 6.49 1.22
N LEU A 21 -0.11 5.68 1.51
CA LEU A 21 0.06 4.31 1.99
C LEU A 21 0.33 3.32 0.84
N VAL A 22 -0.41 3.40 -0.26
CA VAL A 22 -0.32 2.43 -1.36
C VAL A 22 0.95 2.61 -2.19
N ILE A 23 1.38 3.84 -2.48
CA ILE A 23 2.52 4.12 -3.38
C ILE A 23 3.83 3.49 -2.88
N PRO A 24 4.23 3.62 -1.60
CA PRO A 24 5.44 2.97 -1.09
C PRO A 24 5.37 1.45 -1.22
N PHE A 25 4.22 0.85 -0.90
CA PHE A 25 4.01 -0.59 -1.01
C PHE A 25 4.03 -1.06 -2.47
N TRP A 26 3.53 -0.26 -3.41
CA TRP A 26 3.61 -0.56 -4.84
C TRP A 26 5.06 -0.57 -5.30
N LYS A 27 5.86 0.38 -4.83
CA LYS A 27 7.29 0.42 -5.12
C LYS A 27 8.04 -0.75 -4.48
N LEU A 28 7.56 -1.26 -3.34
CA LEU A 28 8.12 -2.42 -2.66
C LEU A 28 7.80 -3.72 -3.38
N THR A 29 6.54 -3.96 -3.75
CA THR A 29 6.10 -5.16 -4.49
C THR A 29 6.82 -5.28 -5.83
N THR A 30 6.89 -4.17 -6.58
CA THR A 30 7.60 -4.12 -7.86
C THR A 30 9.10 -4.41 -7.71
N ARG A 31 9.74 -3.96 -6.64
CA ARG A 31 11.15 -4.28 -6.35
C ARG A 31 11.37 -5.75 -6.03
N THR A 32 10.46 -6.38 -5.31
CA THR A 32 10.51 -7.82 -5.01
C THR A 32 10.15 -8.72 -6.20
N GLY A 33 9.80 -8.15 -7.36
CA GLY A 33 9.42 -8.89 -8.56
C GLY A 33 7.94 -9.31 -8.59
N TYR A 34 7.12 -8.78 -7.68
CA TYR A 34 5.68 -9.03 -7.61
C TYR A 34 4.89 -7.96 -8.39
N PRO A 35 3.69 -8.28 -8.89
CA PRO A 35 2.86 -7.31 -9.61
C PRO A 35 2.46 -6.14 -8.70
N GLY A 36 2.67 -4.91 -9.20
CA GLY A 36 2.38 -3.66 -8.49
C GLY A 36 1.02 -3.56 -7.81
N PRO A 37 -0.09 -4.00 -8.44
CA PRO A 37 -1.43 -3.97 -7.84
C PRO A 37 -1.59 -4.77 -6.54
N LEU A 38 -0.67 -5.70 -6.21
CA LEU A 38 -0.67 -6.37 -4.89
C LEU A 38 -0.53 -5.38 -3.74
N ALA A 39 0.04 -4.20 -3.98
CA ALA A 39 0.07 -3.12 -3.02
C ALA A 39 -1.30 -2.49 -2.71
N LEU A 40 -2.38 -2.89 -3.37
CA LEU A 40 -3.73 -2.50 -2.93
C LEU A 40 -4.19 -3.32 -1.72
N LEU A 41 -3.59 -4.49 -1.48
CA LEU A 41 -3.95 -5.38 -0.37
C LEU A 41 -3.69 -4.76 1.02
N ILE A 42 -2.78 -3.78 1.12
CA ILE A 42 -2.53 -3.03 2.37
C ILE A 42 -3.79 -2.26 2.82
N LEU A 43 -4.69 -1.89 1.90
CA LEU A 43 -5.94 -1.21 2.26
C LEU A 43 -6.87 -2.09 3.12
N ILE A 44 -6.65 -3.40 3.13
CA ILE A 44 -7.38 -4.35 3.97
C ILE A 44 -6.54 -4.65 5.22
N PRO A 45 -6.96 -4.24 6.44
CA PRO A 45 -6.12 -4.31 7.64
C PRO A 45 -5.58 -5.70 7.95
N LEU A 46 -6.42 -6.73 7.81
CA LEU A 46 -6.02 -8.12 8.07
C LEU A 46 -5.03 -8.64 7.03
N VAL A 47 -5.22 -8.25 5.76
CA VAL A 47 -4.31 -8.66 4.69
C VAL A 47 -2.98 -7.93 4.80
N ASN A 48 -2.97 -6.67 5.25
CA ASN A 48 -1.73 -5.93 5.52
C ASN A 48 -0.82 -6.65 6.53
N LEU A 49 -1.39 -7.21 7.60
CA LEU A 49 -0.64 -8.00 8.57
C LEU A 49 0.00 -9.24 7.91
N GLY A 50 -0.80 -10.02 7.18
CA GLY A 50 -0.30 -11.17 6.43
C GLY A 50 0.73 -10.79 5.37
N PHE A 51 0.56 -9.63 4.73
CA PHE A 51 1.44 -9.11 3.69
C PHE A 51 2.82 -8.73 4.24
N ILE A 52 2.89 -8.16 5.45
CA ILE A 52 4.17 -7.89 6.12
C ILE A 52 4.92 -9.20 6.41
N TYR A 53 4.24 -10.23 6.92
CA TYR A 53 4.85 -11.54 7.15
C TYR A 53 5.28 -12.18 5.82
N PHE A 54 4.43 -12.13 4.80
CA PHE A 54 4.75 -12.63 3.47
C PHE A 54 6.02 -11.97 2.91
N LEU A 55 6.12 -10.64 3.00
CA LEU A 55 7.29 -9.90 2.53
C LEU A 55 8.56 -10.25 3.34
N ALA A 56 8.43 -10.44 4.65
CA ALA A 56 9.53 -10.82 5.53
C ALA A 56 10.12 -12.19 5.19
N PHE A 57 9.28 -13.13 4.74
CA PHE A 57 9.70 -14.47 4.32
C PHE A 57 9.90 -14.63 2.81
N SER A 58 9.49 -13.65 2.01
CA SER A 58 9.69 -13.69 0.56
C SER A 58 11.17 -13.54 0.22
N GLU A 59 11.63 -14.24 -0.82
CA GLU A 59 12.99 -14.09 -1.31
C GLU A 59 13.22 -12.69 -1.87
N TRP A 60 14.26 -12.04 -1.38
CA TRP A 60 14.64 -10.72 -1.85
C TRP A 60 15.50 -10.84 -3.11
N PRO A 61 15.40 -9.92 -4.07
CA PRO A 61 16.26 -9.93 -5.26
C PRO A 61 17.76 -9.90 -4.95
N VAL A 62 18.13 -9.38 -3.78
CA VAL A 62 19.53 -9.35 -3.31
C VAL A 62 20.04 -10.74 -2.91
N ASP A 63 19.15 -11.65 -2.49
CA ASP A 63 19.47 -13.03 -2.14
C ASP A 63 19.60 -13.93 -3.37
N ARG A 64 19.04 -13.54 -4.53
CA ARG A 64 19.14 -14.29 -5.81
C ARG A 64 20.46 -14.06 -6.55
N ARG A 65 21.52 -13.69 -5.84
CA ARG A 65 22.84 -13.46 -6.43
C ARG A 65 23.60 -14.78 -6.47
N ASP A 66 23.33 -15.53 -7.53
CA ASP A 66 24.14 -16.65 -8.02
C ASP A 66 25.16 -16.14 -9.05
#